data_AF-A0A6L3C9U2-F1
#
_entry.id   AF-A0A6L3C9U2-F1
#
_cell.length_a   1.000
_cell.length_b   1.000
_cell.length_c   1.000
_cell.angle_alpha   90.00
_cell.angle_beta   90.00
_cell.angle_gamma   90.00
#
_symmetry.space_group_name_H-M   'P 1'
#
loop_
_entity.id
_entity.type
_entity.pdbx_description
1 polymer ?
#
loop_
_entity_poly.entity_id
_entity_poly.type
_entity_poly.pdbx_seq_one_letter_code
_entity_poly.pdbx_strand_id
1 'polypeptide(L)'
;KDSGIDPRKDLAYSSFYNDRKSTTKSDERDVVERVISGEFDAGAVSQKVMEVMADDGSLDRDSVHIFWSSPGYSHCCFTSQSNLSPELVARIEAAFLSVTDADPIGRSVLEGEDCDHFVPGMDIGWELIEKAAEAEGLI
;
A
#
# COMPACT_ATOMS: atom_id res chain seq x y z
N LYS A 1 -14.56 -2.61 14.06
CA LYS A 1 -15.09 -2.31 15.42
C LYS A 1 -15.77 -0.95 15.50
N ASP A 2 -15.18 0.15 15.02
CA ASP A 2 -15.83 1.47 15.04
C ASP A 2 -16.82 1.71 13.87
N SER A 3 -16.73 0.93 12.79
CA SER A 3 -17.57 1.00 11.58
C SER A 3 -18.69 -0.06 11.52
N GLY A 4 -19.00 -0.71 12.66
CA GLY A 4 -20.13 -1.65 12.78
C GLY A 4 -19.87 -3.08 12.29
N ILE A 5 -18.74 -3.34 11.64
CA ILE A 5 -18.28 -4.70 11.29
C ILE A 5 -17.03 -5.02 12.14
N ASP A 6 -17.05 -6.17 12.80
CA ASP A 6 -15.90 -6.84 13.41
C ASP A 6 -15.51 -8.02 12.50
N PRO A 7 -14.46 -7.88 11.66
CA PRO A 7 -14.05 -8.92 10.72
C PRO A 7 -13.82 -10.30 11.36
N ARG A 8 -13.47 -10.33 12.65
CA ARG A 8 -13.22 -11.56 13.41
C ARG A 8 -14.50 -12.28 13.85
N LYS A 9 -15.65 -11.62 13.78
CA LYS A 9 -16.94 -12.14 14.25
C LYS A 9 -18.02 -12.17 13.17
N ASP A 10 -18.01 -11.16 12.33
CA ASP A 10 -19.09 -10.88 11.39
C ASP A 10 -18.83 -11.46 9.99
N LEU A 11 -17.60 -11.92 9.72
CA LEU A 11 -17.26 -12.63 8.50
C LEU A 11 -17.33 -14.14 8.73
N ALA A 12 -18.00 -14.85 7.81
CA ALA A 12 -18.01 -16.31 7.81
C ALA A 12 -16.63 -16.90 7.51
N TYR A 13 -15.82 -16.18 6.74
CA TYR A 13 -14.46 -16.56 6.34
C TYR A 13 -13.64 -15.33 5.96
N SER A 14 -12.35 -15.35 6.28
CA SER A 14 -11.36 -14.36 5.84
C SER A 14 -10.07 -15.09 5.49
N SER A 15 -9.35 -14.61 4.47
CA SER A 15 -8.04 -15.16 4.10
C SER A 15 -7.07 -14.04 3.73
N PHE A 16 -5.78 -14.26 3.96
CA PHE A 16 -4.71 -13.40 3.47
C PHE A 16 -4.10 -14.01 2.22
N TYR A 17 -3.35 -13.20 1.46
CA TYR A 17 -2.69 -13.66 0.24
C TYR A 17 -1.85 -14.93 0.47
N ASN A 18 -1.10 -14.98 1.57
CA ASN A 18 -0.27 -16.12 1.95
C ASN A 18 -1.05 -17.40 2.28
N ASP A 19 -2.35 -17.30 2.57
CA ASP A 19 -3.20 -18.47 2.84
C ASP A 19 -3.72 -19.12 1.55
N ARG A 20 -3.53 -18.46 0.40
CA ARG A 20 -4.09 -18.85 -0.89
C ARG A 20 -3.02 -19.34 -1.85
N LYS A 21 -3.42 -20.26 -2.73
CA LYS A 21 -2.61 -20.61 -3.90
C LYS A 21 -2.87 -19.57 -4.98
N SER A 22 -2.02 -18.55 -5.03
CA SER A 22 -2.04 -17.56 -6.10
C SER A 22 -1.19 -17.99 -7.28
N THR A 23 -1.68 -17.70 -8.49
CA THR A 23 -0.90 -17.77 -9.73
C THR A 23 -0.51 -16.37 -10.24
N THR A 24 -0.98 -15.31 -9.58
CA THR A 24 -0.61 -13.93 -9.90
C THR A 24 0.72 -13.59 -9.23
N LYS A 25 1.42 -12.58 -9.77
CA LYS A 25 2.62 -12.02 -9.12
C LYS A 25 2.31 -10.81 -8.22
N SER A 26 1.03 -10.48 -8.04
CA SER A 26 0.59 -9.28 -7.33
C SER A 26 -0.51 -9.65 -6.34
N ASP A 27 -0.23 -9.38 -5.06
CA ASP A 27 -1.05 -9.80 -3.93
C ASP A 27 -2.44 -9.15 -3.96
N GLU A 28 -2.49 -7.86 -4.28
CA GLU A 28 -3.75 -7.11 -4.35
C GLU A 28 -4.56 -7.45 -5.62
N ARG A 29 -3.89 -7.73 -6.74
CA ARG A 29 -4.57 -8.20 -7.95
C ARG A 29 -5.28 -9.54 -7.74
N ASP A 30 -4.67 -10.48 -7.00
CA ASP A 30 -5.31 -11.75 -6.62
C ASP A 30 -6.61 -11.50 -5.84
N VAL A 31 -6.65 -10.48 -4.97
CA VAL A 31 -7.88 -10.11 -4.24
C VAL A 31 -8.97 -9.66 -5.20
N VAL A 32 -8.65 -8.75 -6.14
CA VAL A 32 -9.63 -8.23 -7.12
C VAL A 32 -10.19 -9.35 -8.00
N GLU A 33 -9.33 -10.20 -8.55
CA GLU A 33 -9.73 -11.30 -9.43
C GLU A 33 -10.64 -12.31 -8.72
N ARG A 34 -10.42 -12.56 -7.43
CA ARG A 34 -11.24 -13.47 -6.62
C ARG A 34 -12.59 -12.90 -6.23
N VAL A 35 -12.69 -11.58 -6.07
CA VAL A 35 -13.99 -10.91 -5.89
C VAL A 35 -14.79 -10.97 -7.18
N ILE A 36 -14.16 -10.69 -8.32
CA ILE A 36 -14.81 -10.74 -9.64
C ILE A 36 -15.29 -12.15 -9.99
N SER A 37 -14.51 -13.18 -9.64
CA SER A 37 -14.90 -14.58 -9.88
C SER A 37 -16.05 -15.05 -8.99
N GLY A 38 -16.40 -14.29 -7.94
CA GLY A 38 -17.39 -14.66 -6.93
C GLY A 38 -16.87 -15.68 -5.91
N GLU A 39 -15.56 -15.92 -5.85
CA GLU A 39 -14.97 -16.76 -4.79
C GLU A 39 -15.03 -16.07 -3.42
N PHE A 40 -14.90 -14.75 -3.40
CA PHE A 40 -15.07 -13.91 -2.21
C PHE A 40 -16.09 -12.80 -2.48
N ASP A 41 -16.89 -12.46 -1.46
CA ASP A 41 -17.89 -11.39 -1.59
C ASP A 41 -17.27 -9.98 -1.56
N ALA A 42 -16.10 -9.83 -0.93
CA ALA A 42 -15.41 -8.56 -0.75
C ALA A 42 -13.91 -8.74 -0.51
N GLY A 43 -13.14 -7.68 -0.78
CA GLY A 43 -11.70 -7.62 -0.54
C GLY A 43 -11.25 -6.20 -0.20
N ALA A 44 -10.05 -6.08 0.37
CA ALA A 44 -9.40 -4.81 0.65
C ALA A 44 -8.12 -4.71 -0.18
N VAL A 45 -7.99 -3.61 -0.93
CA VAL A 45 -6.86 -3.33 -1.82
C VAL A 45 -6.60 -1.82 -1.85
N SER A 46 -5.39 -1.43 -2.24
CA SER A 46 -5.05 -0.05 -2.54
C SER A 46 -5.84 0.46 -3.75
N GLN A 47 -6.22 1.75 -3.70
CA GLN A 47 -6.84 2.41 -4.84
C GLN A 47 -5.92 2.38 -6.08
N LYS A 48 -4.60 2.50 -5.85
CA LYS A 48 -3.60 2.48 -6.91
C LYS A 48 -3.64 1.19 -7.74
N VAL A 49 -3.78 0.02 -7.12
CA VAL A 49 -3.88 -1.24 -7.87
C VAL A 49 -5.15 -1.30 -8.72
N MET A 50 -6.28 -0.79 -8.20
CA MET A 50 -7.52 -0.72 -8.97
C MET A 50 -7.38 0.20 -10.19
N GLU A 51 -6.69 1.33 -10.04
CA GLU A 51 -6.39 2.25 -11.14
C GLU A 51 -5.49 1.60 -12.20
N VAL A 52 -4.38 0.97 -11.77
CA VAL A 52 -3.46 0.26 -12.68
C VAL A 52 -4.17 -0.84 -13.46
N MET A 53 -5.00 -1.65 -12.80
CA MET A 53 -5.76 -2.72 -13.47
C MET A 53 -6.85 -2.17 -14.40
N ALA A 54 -7.45 -1.03 -14.09
CA ALA A 54 -8.43 -0.42 -14.98
C ALA A 54 -7.75 0.20 -16.22
N ASP A 55 -6.58 0.80 -16.03
CA ASP A 55 -5.82 1.45 -17.10
C ASP A 55 -5.17 0.43 -18.04
N ASP A 56 -4.76 -0.75 -17.54
CA ASP A 56 -4.26 -1.87 -18.36
C ASP A 56 -5.39 -2.73 -18.99
N GLY A 57 -6.66 -2.44 -18.64
CA GLY A 57 -7.85 -3.12 -19.14
C GLY A 57 -8.16 -4.47 -18.50
N SER A 58 -7.43 -4.88 -17.46
CA SER A 58 -7.70 -6.12 -16.72
C SER A 58 -8.83 -6.00 -15.69
N LEU A 59 -9.29 -4.79 -15.40
CA LEU A 59 -10.45 -4.51 -14.56
C LEU A 59 -11.47 -3.64 -15.30
N ASP A 60 -12.69 -4.16 -15.44
CA ASP A 60 -13.86 -3.32 -15.73
C ASP A 60 -14.32 -2.65 -14.42
N ARG A 61 -14.31 -1.31 -14.36
CA ARG A 61 -14.69 -0.57 -13.14
C ARG A 61 -16.15 -0.83 -12.73
N ASP A 62 -17.01 -1.22 -13.67
CA ASP A 62 -18.41 -1.54 -13.38
C ASP A 62 -18.60 -2.96 -12.80
N SER A 63 -17.56 -3.80 -12.84
CA SER A 63 -17.60 -5.18 -12.31
C SER A 63 -17.47 -5.26 -10.78
N VAL A 64 -17.12 -4.16 -10.12
CA VAL A 64 -16.85 -4.08 -8.69
C VAL A 64 -17.46 -2.82 -8.08
N HIS A 65 -17.88 -2.89 -6.83
CA HIS A 65 -18.44 -1.74 -6.11
C HIS A 65 -17.59 -1.40 -4.89
N ILE A 66 -17.04 -0.19 -4.85
CA ILE A 66 -16.34 0.33 -3.67
C ILE A 66 -17.40 0.82 -2.67
N PHE A 67 -17.58 0.08 -1.59
CA PHE A 67 -18.56 0.41 -0.54
C PHE A 67 -17.94 1.12 0.68
N TRP A 68 -16.61 1.16 0.79
CA TRP A 68 -15.89 1.87 1.86
C TRP A 68 -14.46 2.22 1.43
N SER A 69 -13.95 3.34 1.92
CA SER A 69 -12.55 3.76 1.77
C SER A 69 -12.01 4.25 3.10
N SER A 70 -10.77 3.90 3.43
CA SER A 70 -10.12 4.45 4.63
C SER A 70 -9.88 5.95 4.46
N PRO A 71 -9.78 6.70 5.57
CA PRO A 71 -9.12 8.00 5.53
C PRO A 71 -7.70 7.85 4.95
N GLY A 72 -7.19 8.94 4.36
CA GLY A 72 -5.80 8.98 3.93
C GLY A 72 -4.85 8.75 5.11
N TYR A 73 -3.79 7.98 4.88
CA TYR A 73 -2.72 7.72 5.82
C TYR A 73 -1.39 7.79 5.08
N SER A 74 -0.32 8.10 5.80
CA SER A 74 1.03 8.09 5.25
C SER A 74 1.44 6.65 4.94
N HIS A 75 1.99 6.44 3.74
CA HIS A 75 2.45 5.13 3.27
C HIS A 75 3.84 5.28 2.67
N CYS A 76 4.65 4.20 2.74
CA CYS A 76 6.03 4.12 2.24
C CYS A 76 6.97 5.23 2.74
N CYS A 77 7.84 4.88 3.69
CA CYS A 77 8.86 5.78 4.21
C CYS A 77 10.20 5.07 4.34
N PHE A 78 11.26 5.69 3.83
CA PHE A 78 12.62 5.23 4.08
C PHE A 78 12.99 5.53 5.52
N THR A 79 13.29 4.48 6.28
CA THR A 79 13.66 4.59 7.69
C THR A 79 15.10 4.16 7.90
N SER A 80 15.84 4.94 8.68
CA SER A 80 17.20 4.62 9.08
C SER A 80 17.22 3.89 10.41
N GLN A 81 18.15 2.95 10.60
CA GLN A 81 18.43 2.40 11.93
C GLN A 81 18.88 3.50 12.90
N SER A 82 18.46 3.40 14.17
CA SER A 82 18.73 4.40 15.20
C SER A 82 20.21 4.54 15.60
N ASN A 83 21.05 3.57 15.23
CA ASN A 83 22.50 3.55 15.51
C ASN A 83 23.37 4.10 14.36
N LEU A 84 22.76 4.52 13.24
CA LEU A 84 23.49 5.18 12.15
C LEU A 84 23.98 6.56 12.60
N SER A 85 25.16 6.97 12.12
CA SER A 85 25.67 8.30 12.46
C SER A 85 24.77 9.39 11.86
N PRO A 86 24.46 10.48 12.59
CA PRO A 86 23.61 11.55 12.08
C PRO A 86 24.13 12.16 10.77
N GLU A 87 25.46 12.23 10.62
CA GLU A 87 26.11 12.71 9.39
C GLU A 87 25.79 11.81 8.19
N LEU A 88 25.80 10.48 8.38
CA LEU A 88 25.47 9.55 7.30
C LEU A 88 23.99 9.61 6.95
N VAL A 89 23.11 9.70 7.94
CA VAL A 89 21.66 9.88 7.72
C VAL A 89 21.39 11.12 6.89
N ALA A 90 21.96 12.27 7.27
CA ALA A 90 21.78 13.53 6.53
C ALA A 90 22.31 13.45 5.09
N ARG A 91 23.42 12.72 4.87
CA ARG A 91 23.97 12.50 3.52
C ARG A 91 23.08 11.61 2.65
N ILE A 92 22.48 10.57 3.23
CA ILE A 92 21.55 9.68 2.53
C ILE A 92 20.27 10.44 2.18
N GLU A 93 19.70 11.17 3.15
CA GLU A 93 18.52 12.00 2.92
C GLU A 93 18.76 13.02 1.80
N ALA A 94 19.88 13.76 1.86
CA ALA A 94 20.25 14.70 0.81
C ALA A 94 20.40 14.03 -0.57
N ALA A 95 20.89 12.79 -0.62
CA ALA A 95 21.00 12.04 -1.86
C ALA A 95 19.62 11.75 -2.46
N PHE A 96 18.66 11.23 -1.67
CA PHE A 96 17.29 11.00 -2.13
C PHE A 96 16.62 12.29 -2.59
N LEU A 97 16.72 13.37 -1.80
CA LEU A 97 16.12 14.68 -2.14
C LEU A 97 16.73 15.33 -3.39
N SER A 98 17.93 14.90 -3.80
CA SER A 98 18.60 15.41 -5.00
C SER A 98 18.24 14.67 -6.29
N VAL A 99 17.50 13.55 -6.19
CA VAL A 99 17.09 12.77 -7.36
C VAL A 99 16.12 13.59 -8.21
N THR A 100 16.39 13.64 -9.51
CA THR A 100 15.53 14.30 -10.49
C THR A 100 15.39 13.41 -11.73
N ASP A 101 14.39 13.68 -12.56
CA ASP A 101 14.16 13.00 -13.84
C ASP A 101 15.03 13.55 -14.98
N ALA A 102 15.93 14.51 -14.69
CA ALA A 102 16.78 15.18 -15.68
C ALA A 102 17.83 14.24 -16.29
N ASP A 103 18.27 13.23 -15.55
CA ASP A 103 19.18 12.19 -16.03
C ASP A 103 18.53 10.79 -16.03
N PRO A 104 19.04 9.84 -16.83
CA PRO A 104 18.42 8.52 -16.95
C PRO A 104 18.43 7.70 -15.66
N ILE A 105 19.44 7.87 -14.79
CA ILE A 105 19.53 7.11 -13.54
C ILE A 105 18.49 7.62 -12.58
N GLY A 106 18.42 8.94 -12.38
CA GLY A 106 17.40 9.55 -11.52
C GLY A 106 15.98 9.23 -11.99
N ARG A 107 15.73 9.28 -13.30
CA ARG A 107 14.45 8.85 -13.89
C ARG A 107 14.12 7.39 -13.56
N SER A 108 15.05 6.47 -13.73
CA SER A 108 14.79 5.06 -13.40
C SER A 108 14.55 4.81 -11.91
N VAL A 109 15.15 5.61 -11.02
CA VAL A 109 14.86 5.56 -9.58
C VAL A 109 13.42 6.02 -9.30
N LEU A 110 13.03 7.17 -9.85
CA LEU A 110 11.68 7.74 -9.70
C LEU A 110 10.60 6.83 -10.30
N GLU A 111 10.84 6.27 -11.48
CA GLU A 111 9.97 5.26 -12.11
C GLU A 111 9.86 3.99 -11.26
N GLY A 112 10.95 3.55 -10.63
CA GLY A 112 10.96 2.37 -9.77
C GLY A 112 10.15 2.54 -8.48
N GLU A 113 10.13 3.75 -7.93
CA GLU A 113 9.36 4.12 -6.74
C GLU A 113 7.96 4.68 -7.09
N ASP A 114 7.61 4.74 -8.38
CA ASP A 114 6.35 5.29 -8.89
C ASP A 114 6.03 6.69 -8.31
N CYS A 115 7.03 7.57 -8.30
CA CYS A 115 6.94 8.92 -7.74
C CYS A 115 7.65 9.96 -8.63
N ASP A 116 7.27 11.24 -8.51
CA ASP A 116 7.88 12.32 -9.29
C ASP A 116 9.10 12.95 -8.59
N HIS A 117 9.16 12.86 -7.26
CA HIS A 117 10.25 13.39 -6.43
C HIS A 117 10.18 12.81 -5.01
N PHE A 118 11.31 12.80 -4.32
CA PHE A 118 11.36 12.50 -2.89
C PHE A 118 11.11 13.77 -2.06
N VAL A 119 10.51 13.58 -0.89
CA VAL A 119 10.27 14.64 0.11
C VAL A 119 10.92 14.26 1.44
N PRO A 120 11.24 15.25 2.31
CA PRO A 120 11.76 14.96 3.64
C PRO A 120 10.81 14.05 4.43
N GLY A 121 11.38 13.21 5.28
CA GLY A 121 10.61 12.32 6.14
C GLY A 121 9.66 13.12 7.05
N MET A 122 8.44 12.60 7.23
CA MET A 122 7.42 13.20 8.08
C MET A 122 6.91 12.18 9.10
N ASP A 123 6.67 12.65 10.32
CA ASP A 123 6.09 11.88 11.43
C ASP A 123 4.56 11.98 11.48
N ILE A 124 3.96 12.76 10.60
CA ILE A 124 2.51 12.99 10.51
C ILE A 124 1.83 11.96 9.60
N GLY A 125 0.61 11.55 9.94
CA GLY A 125 -0.23 10.69 9.11
C GLY A 125 -0.05 9.19 9.34
N TRP A 126 0.77 8.79 10.32
CA TRP A 126 1.00 7.40 10.71
C TRP A 126 0.09 6.92 11.84
N GLU A 127 -0.61 7.84 12.52
CA GLU A 127 -1.37 7.58 13.74
C GLU A 127 -2.49 6.56 13.53
N LEU A 128 -3.09 6.56 12.33
CA LEU A 128 -4.13 5.61 11.95
C LEU A 128 -3.57 4.18 11.83
N ILE A 129 -2.38 4.03 11.25
CA ILE A 129 -1.71 2.73 11.11
C ILE A 129 -1.24 2.24 12.47
N GLU A 130 -0.64 3.10 13.29
CA GLU A 130 -0.19 2.75 14.64
C GLU A 130 -1.36 2.24 15.49
N LYS A 131 -2.46 2.99 15.55
CA LYS A 131 -3.68 2.58 16.27
C LYS A 131 -4.23 1.25 15.76
N ALA A 132 -4.19 1.01 14.44
CA ALA A 132 -4.63 -0.26 13.86
C ALA A 132 -3.69 -1.42 14.25
N ALA A 133 -2.38 -1.19 14.24
CA ALA A 133 -1.37 -2.18 14.62
C ALA A 133 -1.50 -2.59 16.09
N GLU A 134 -1.71 -1.64 17.01
CA GLU A 134 -1.98 -1.93 18.42
C GLU A 134 -3.27 -2.77 18.60
N ALA A 135 -4.34 -2.40 17.92
CA ALA A 135 -5.64 -3.07 18.04
C ALA A 135 -5.63 -4.53 17.53
N GLU A 136 -4.71 -4.84 16.62
CA GLU A 136 -4.47 -6.18 16.07
C GLU A 136 -3.27 -6.89 16.72
N GLY A 137 -2.58 -6.27 17.69
CA GLY A 137 -1.47 -6.85 18.42
C GLY A 137 -0.22 -7.10 17.57
N LEU A 138 0.02 -6.24 16.59
CA LEU A 138 1.21 -6.28 15.72
C LEU A 138 2.40 -5.52 16.30
N ILE A 139 2.13 -4.65 17.28
CA ILE A 139 3.10 -3.90 18.10
C ILE A 139 2.69 -3.91 19.56
#